data_AF-A0A2K3N502-F1
#
_entry.id   AF-A0A2K3N502-F1
#
_cell.length_a   1.000
_cell.length_b   1.000
_cell.length_c   1.000
_cell.angle_alpha   90.00
_cell.angle_beta   90.00
_cell.angle_gamma   90.00
#
_symmetry.space_group_name_H-M   'P 1'
#
loop_
_entity.id
_entity.type
_entity.pdbx_description
1 polymer ?
#
loop_
_entity_poly.entity_id
_entity_poly.type
_entity_poly.pdbx_seq_one_letter_code
_entity_poly.pdbx_strand_id
1 'polypeptide(L)'
;MDVDGEESLPIVNYEFNTSTGSLDMLNGNEHFMENLSLLLRWSPYSSETDLLKQFDNMGSRGTKVIVYNLLFNDEGITELDFDSDPKDIRIAWDIKKLGSKPAWKRIQEEHIAKRFRYSLRVYLSILYLRLPTTFQIILRGEAVKPHSIADDLKLCHYCKNHVILYEVFIIFTAYGVVVFLHCK
;
A
#
# COMPACT_ATOMS: atom_id res chain seq x y z
N MET A 1 -4.78 32.86 -21.66
CA MET A 1 -5.64 32.88 -20.45
C MET A 1 -5.08 31.79 -19.58
N ASP A 2 -4.08 32.16 -18.79
CA ASP A 2 -3.47 31.28 -17.80
C ASP A 2 -4.52 31.07 -16.72
N VAL A 3 -5.10 29.87 -16.70
CA VAL A 3 -5.83 29.41 -15.54
C VAL A 3 -4.75 29.04 -14.55
N ASP A 4 -4.60 29.84 -13.51
CA ASP A 4 -3.85 29.44 -12.31
C ASP A 4 -4.39 28.05 -11.93
N GLY A 5 -3.58 27.03 -12.20
CA GLY A 5 -3.92 25.63 -11.97
C GLY A 5 -3.87 25.36 -10.48
N GLU A 6 -4.84 25.90 -9.74
CA GLU A 6 -4.99 25.61 -8.32
C GLU A 6 -5.39 24.15 -8.17
N GLU A 7 -4.49 23.36 -7.60
CA GLU A 7 -4.72 21.95 -7.30
C GLU A 7 -5.79 21.85 -6.19
N SER A 8 -7.04 21.67 -6.59
CA SER A 8 -8.16 21.50 -5.66
C SER A 8 -8.25 20.05 -5.21
N LEU A 9 -8.17 19.84 -3.89
CA LEU A 9 -8.36 18.54 -3.27
C LEU A 9 -9.80 18.43 -2.74
N PRO A 10 -10.68 17.61 -3.36
CA PRO A 10 -12.04 17.43 -2.86
C PRO A 10 -12.00 16.70 -1.51
N ILE A 11 -12.59 17.33 -0.48
CA ILE A 11 -12.72 16.75 0.85
C ILE A 11 -14.20 16.69 1.22
N VAL A 12 -14.64 15.51 1.66
CA VAL A 12 -16.00 15.25 2.15
C VAL A 12 -15.93 14.70 3.57
N ASN A 13 -16.79 15.20 4.46
CA ASN A 13 -16.83 14.80 5.86
C ASN A 13 -18.22 14.25 6.22
N TYR A 14 -18.23 13.11 6.90
CA TYR A 14 -19.45 12.46 7.38
C TYR A 14 -19.38 12.30 8.90
N GLU A 15 -20.54 12.38 9.56
CA GLU A 15 -20.71 12.06 10.96
C GLU A 15 -21.30 10.66 11.11
N PHE A 16 -20.68 9.84 11.95
CA PHE A 16 -21.20 8.52 12.23
C PHE A 16 -22.32 8.61 13.28
N ASN A 17 -23.53 8.27 12.87
CA ASN A 17 -24.69 8.25 13.73
C ASN A 17 -24.78 6.91 14.47
N THR A 18 -24.46 6.93 15.76
CA THR A 18 -24.49 5.73 16.62
C THR A 18 -25.87 5.13 16.81
N SER A 19 -26.94 5.89 16.57
CA SER A 19 -28.33 5.43 16.77
C SER A 19 -28.86 4.66 15.56
N THR A 20 -28.53 5.10 14.35
CA THR A 20 -28.96 4.49 13.08
C THR A 20 -27.92 3.55 12.49
N GLY A 21 -26.66 3.67 12.91
CA GLY A 21 -25.52 3.00 12.27
C GLY A 21 -25.17 3.55 10.89
N SER A 22 -25.68 4.75 10.54
CA SER A 22 -25.44 5.40 9.24
C SER A 22 -24.36 6.49 9.32
N LEU A 23 -23.78 6.81 8.17
CA LEU A 23 -22.94 7.99 7.96
C LEU A 23 -23.82 9.10 7.40
N ASP A 24 -23.98 10.16 8.18
CA ASP A 24 -24.81 11.31 7.83
C ASP A 24 -23.89 12.46 7.38
N MET A 25 -24.33 13.26 6.41
CA MET A 25 -23.50 14.37 5.88
C MET A 25 -23.32 15.46 6.94
N LEU A 26 -22.07 15.86 7.19
CA LEU A 26 -21.77 17.01 8.05
C LEU A 26 -21.88 18.30 7.24
N ASN A 27 -22.86 19.15 7.58
CA ASN A 27 -23.10 20.45 6.95
C ASN A 27 -23.10 20.36 5.41
N GLY A 28 -24.18 19.79 4.84
CA GLY A 28 -24.42 19.71 3.38
C GLY A 28 -24.57 21.08 2.71
N ASN A 29 -23.48 21.86 2.69
CA ASN A 29 -23.35 23.11 1.97
C ASN A 29 -23.01 22.84 0.49
N GLU A 30 -23.01 23.89 -0.32
CA GLU A 30 -22.73 23.78 -1.76
C GLU A 30 -21.35 23.18 -2.03
N HIS A 31 -20.33 23.56 -1.24
CA HIS A 31 -18.97 23.02 -1.35
C HIS A 31 -18.89 21.51 -1.09
N PHE A 32 -19.66 20.99 -0.13
CA PHE A 32 -19.73 19.55 0.14
C PHE A 32 -20.28 18.81 -1.08
N MET A 33 -21.36 19.31 -1.67
CA MET A 33 -21.99 18.71 -2.85
C MET A 33 -21.08 18.75 -4.08
N GLU A 34 -20.36 19.86 -4.28
CA GLU A 34 -19.35 20.00 -5.34
C GLU A 34 -18.20 19.00 -5.15
N ASN A 35 -17.64 18.91 -3.93
CA ASN A 35 -16.57 17.97 -3.62
C ASN A 35 -17.00 16.51 -3.79
N LEU A 36 -18.21 16.17 -3.32
CA LEU A 36 -18.77 14.84 -3.49
C LEU A 36 -18.98 14.53 -4.97
N SER A 37 -19.52 15.47 -5.75
CA SER A 37 -19.69 15.32 -7.20
C SER A 37 -18.35 15.10 -7.90
N LEU A 38 -17.31 15.87 -7.55
CA LEU A 38 -15.98 15.71 -8.10
C LEU A 38 -15.40 14.32 -7.75
N LEU A 39 -15.55 13.89 -6.50
CA LEU A 39 -15.09 12.58 -6.03
C LEU A 39 -15.82 11.44 -6.74
N LEU A 40 -17.15 11.49 -6.88
CA LEU A 40 -17.92 10.45 -7.58
C LEU A 40 -17.65 10.44 -9.10
N ARG A 41 -17.25 11.58 -9.67
CA ARG A 41 -16.91 11.68 -11.09
C ARG A 41 -15.55 11.09 -11.43
N TRP A 42 -14.55 11.27 -10.56
CA TRP A 42 -13.15 10.94 -10.85
C TRP A 42 -12.60 9.75 -10.05
N SER A 43 -13.28 9.33 -8.99
CA SER A 43 -12.92 8.13 -8.22
C SER A 43 -13.47 6.84 -8.84
N PRO A 44 -13.04 5.67 -8.34
CA PRO A 44 -13.62 4.38 -8.73
C PRO A 44 -15.07 4.15 -8.29
N TYR A 45 -15.67 5.08 -7.54
CA TYR A 45 -17.02 4.94 -6.98
C TYR A 45 -17.99 5.85 -7.72
N SER A 46 -18.98 5.25 -8.39
CA SER A 46 -19.97 6.00 -9.16
C SER A 46 -21.18 6.46 -8.33
N SER A 47 -21.27 6.04 -7.07
CA SER A 47 -22.35 6.42 -6.17
C SER A 47 -21.84 6.66 -4.75
N GLU A 48 -22.51 7.54 -4.02
CA GLU A 48 -22.24 7.78 -2.59
C GLU A 48 -22.38 6.49 -1.77
N THR A 49 -23.38 5.66 -2.10
CA THR A 49 -23.57 4.37 -1.42
C THR A 49 -22.35 3.45 -1.59
N ASP A 50 -21.76 3.38 -2.78
CA ASP A 50 -20.58 2.53 -3.01
C ASP A 50 -19.30 3.09 -2.36
N LEU A 51 -19.20 4.41 -2.27
CA LEU A 51 -18.16 5.09 -1.49
C LEU A 51 -18.30 4.77 0.00
N LEU A 52 -19.51 4.90 0.56
CA LEU A 52 -19.76 4.69 1.99
C LEU A 52 -19.60 3.22 2.41
N LYS A 53 -19.91 2.26 1.52
CA LYS A 53 -19.61 0.82 1.75
C LYS A 53 -18.13 0.54 2.03
N GLN A 54 -17.22 1.45 1.68
CA GLN A 54 -15.81 1.29 2.04
C GLN A 54 -15.56 1.35 3.55
N PHE A 55 -16.48 1.91 4.33
CA PHE A 55 -16.35 2.01 5.78
C PHE A 55 -16.95 0.81 6.55
N ASP A 56 -17.79 0.00 5.92
CA ASP A 56 -18.53 -1.11 6.58
C ASP A 56 -17.63 -2.10 7.33
N ASN A 57 -16.43 -2.36 6.79
CA ASN A 57 -15.47 -3.31 7.35
C ASN A 57 -14.37 -2.63 8.19
N MET A 58 -14.51 -1.34 8.49
CA MET A 58 -13.57 -0.61 9.34
C MET A 58 -14.03 -0.63 10.79
N GLY A 59 -13.07 -0.70 11.72
CA GLY A 59 -13.37 -0.51 13.15
C GLY A 59 -13.72 0.95 13.46
N SER A 60 -13.89 1.26 14.76
CA SER A 60 -14.19 2.63 15.21
C SER A 60 -13.12 3.67 14.86
N ARG A 61 -11.91 3.22 14.52
CA ARG A 61 -10.79 4.04 14.06
C ARG A 61 -10.01 3.29 12.99
N GLY A 62 -9.62 3.99 11.94
CA GLY A 62 -8.77 3.45 10.89
C GLY A 62 -8.65 4.40 9.71
N THR A 63 -7.76 4.05 8.79
CA THR A 63 -7.57 4.77 7.53
C THR A 63 -7.53 3.74 6.41
N LYS A 64 -8.30 3.98 5.34
CA LYS A 64 -8.29 3.17 4.13
C LYS A 64 -7.81 4.03 2.98
N VAL A 65 -6.72 3.61 2.34
CA VAL A 65 -6.18 4.26 1.15
C VAL A 65 -6.47 3.36 -0.05
N ILE A 66 -7.09 3.93 -1.09
CA ILE A 66 -7.36 3.24 -2.35
C ILE A 66 -6.52 3.91 -3.43
N VAL A 67 -5.63 3.13 -4.03
CA VAL A 67 -4.82 3.56 -5.19
C VAL A 67 -5.38 2.85 -6.42
N TYR A 68 -5.69 3.61 -7.46
CA TYR A 68 -6.26 3.13 -8.72
C TYR A 68 -5.55 3.79 -9.89
N ASN A 69 -5.90 3.38 -11.13
CA ASN A 69 -5.18 3.78 -12.34
C ASN A 69 -3.68 3.47 -12.24
N LEU A 70 -3.38 2.21 -11.87
CA LEU A 70 -2.01 1.72 -11.74
C LEU A 70 -1.25 1.86 -13.06
N LEU A 71 0.08 2.01 -12.95
CA LEU A 71 0.94 2.22 -14.10
C LEU A 71 0.95 1.00 -15.02
N PHE A 72 0.80 1.26 -16.32
CA PHE A 72 0.96 0.30 -17.41
C PHE A 72 2.21 0.65 -18.22
N ASN A 73 2.89 -0.37 -18.75
CA ASN A 73 3.94 -0.18 -19.74
C ASN A 73 3.34 -0.03 -21.16
N ASP A 74 4.21 0.22 -22.15
CA ASP A 74 3.82 0.38 -23.57
C ASP A 74 3.12 -0.85 -24.17
N GLU A 75 3.27 -2.02 -23.53
CA GLU A 75 2.65 -3.29 -23.92
C GLU A 75 1.27 -3.50 -23.25
N GLY A 76 0.79 -2.53 -22.47
CA GLY A 76 -0.46 -2.62 -21.72
C GLY A 76 -0.39 -3.54 -20.49
N ILE A 77 0.81 -3.83 -20.00
CA ILE A 77 1.04 -4.70 -18.84
C ILE A 77 1.29 -3.83 -17.61
N THR A 78 0.60 -4.15 -16.52
CA THR A 78 0.77 -3.47 -15.22
C THR A 78 2.17 -3.70 -14.67
N GLU A 79 2.73 -2.70 -14.00
CA GLU A 79 4.00 -2.85 -13.27
C GLU A 79 3.91 -3.95 -12.20
N LEU A 80 2.73 -4.09 -11.59
CA LEU A 80 2.42 -5.05 -10.54
C LEU A 80 1.70 -6.27 -11.13
N ASP A 81 2.17 -7.45 -10.74
CA ASP A 81 1.56 -8.75 -11.03
C ASP A 81 0.79 -9.23 -9.79
N PHE A 82 -0.52 -9.42 -9.98
CA PHE A 82 -1.46 -9.88 -8.96
C PHE A 82 -1.89 -11.34 -9.16
N ASP A 83 -1.47 -11.97 -10.27
CA ASP A 83 -2.04 -13.21 -10.77
C ASP A 83 -1.10 -14.41 -10.58
N SER A 84 0.22 -14.22 -10.74
CA SER A 84 1.17 -15.34 -10.64
C SER A 84 1.23 -15.98 -9.25
N ASP A 85 0.89 -15.23 -8.20
CA ASP A 85 0.82 -15.74 -6.83
C ASP A 85 -0.37 -15.11 -6.10
N PRO A 86 -1.41 -15.89 -5.74
CA PRO A 86 -2.61 -15.35 -5.12
C PRO A 86 -2.33 -14.70 -3.75
N LYS A 87 -1.22 -15.07 -3.11
CA LYS A 87 -0.80 -14.59 -1.79
C LYS A 87 0.21 -13.47 -1.87
N ASP A 88 0.64 -13.03 -3.05
CA ASP A 88 1.71 -12.02 -3.17
C ASP A 88 1.31 -10.92 -4.16
N ILE A 89 2.09 -9.84 -4.17
CA ILE A 89 2.08 -8.84 -5.24
C ILE A 89 3.52 -8.75 -5.70
N ARG A 90 3.74 -8.95 -7.00
CA ARG A 90 5.10 -9.03 -7.55
C ARG A 90 5.36 -7.95 -8.59
N ILE A 91 6.63 -7.63 -8.83
CA ILE A 91 7.00 -6.75 -9.95
C ILE A 91 7.00 -7.58 -11.24
N ALA A 92 6.14 -7.22 -12.20
CA ALA A 92 5.91 -7.99 -13.42
C ALA A 92 7.16 -8.06 -14.34
N TRP A 93 7.97 -7.00 -14.39
CA TRP A 93 9.14 -6.94 -15.26
C TRP A 93 10.25 -7.94 -14.89
N ASP A 94 10.43 -8.22 -13.59
CA ASP A 94 11.46 -9.16 -13.14
C ASP A 94 11.11 -10.62 -13.46
N ILE A 95 9.82 -10.96 -13.57
CA ILE A 95 9.34 -12.29 -13.93
C ILE A 95 9.70 -12.64 -15.39
N LYS A 96 9.54 -11.70 -16.32
CA LYS A 96 9.90 -11.89 -17.74
C LYS A 96 11.40 -12.18 -17.92
N LYS A 97 12.27 -11.51 -17.14
CA LYS A 97 13.72 -11.77 -17.15
C LYS A 97 14.10 -13.13 -16.58
N LEU A 98 13.33 -13.67 -15.64
CA LEU A 98 13.58 -14.97 -15.03
C LEU A 98 13.14 -16.13 -15.95
N GLY A 99 12.03 -15.96 -16.67
CA GLY A 99 11.48 -16.97 -17.59
C GLY A 99 12.35 -17.28 -18.81
N SER A 100 13.22 -16.35 -19.23
CA SER A 100 14.13 -16.51 -20.36
C SER A 100 15.42 -17.28 -20.03
N LYS A 101 15.67 -17.61 -18.75
CA LYS A 101 16.94 -18.22 -18.31
C LYS A 101 16.84 -19.75 -18.18
N PRO A 102 17.90 -20.49 -18.54
CA PRO A 102 17.96 -21.94 -18.39
C PRO A 102 17.80 -22.37 -16.92
N ALA A 103 17.20 -23.55 -16.70
CA ALA A 103 16.77 -24.03 -15.37
C ALA A 103 17.85 -24.00 -14.27
N TRP A 104 19.12 -24.22 -14.63
CA TRP A 104 20.24 -24.18 -13.67
C TRP A 104 20.54 -22.75 -13.15
N LYS A 105 20.29 -21.71 -13.96
CA LYS A 105 20.38 -20.31 -13.51
C LYS A 105 19.22 -19.93 -12.58
N ARG A 106 18.05 -20.54 -12.74
CA ARG A 106 16.90 -20.32 -11.84
C ARG A 106 17.21 -20.78 -10.42
N ILE A 107 17.84 -21.95 -10.25
CA ILE A 107 18.23 -22.50 -8.94
C ILE A 107 19.27 -21.60 -8.24
N GLN A 108 20.23 -21.04 -8.99
CA GLN A 108 21.23 -20.10 -8.47
C GLN A 108 20.65 -18.70 -8.17
N GLU A 109 19.46 -18.40 -8.70
CA GLU A 109 18.75 -17.13 -8.54
C GLU A 109 17.75 -17.11 -7.38
N GLU A 110 17.55 -18.24 -6.70
CA GLU A 110 16.67 -18.39 -5.54
C GLU A 110 17.24 -17.83 -4.23
N HIS A 111 18.43 -17.22 -4.27
CA HIS A 111 18.97 -16.49 -3.11
C HIS A 111 17.94 -15.48 -2.60
N ILE A 112 17.64 -15.49 -1.29
CA ILE A 112 16.62 -14.63 -0.66
C ILE A 112 16.81 -13.15 -1.01
N ALA A 113 18.07 -12.73 -1.18
CA ALA A 113 18.48 -11.40 -1.65
C ALA A 113 17.81 -10.96 -2.96
N LYS A 114 17.59 -11.88 -3.91
CA LYS A 114 16.91 -11.59 -5.19
C LYS A 114 15.39 -11.57 -5.03
N ARG A 115 14.84 -12.36 -4.10
CA ARG A 115 13.39 -12.37 -3.80
C ARG A 115 12.90 -11.03 -3.25
N PHE A 116 13.72 -10.32 -2.47
CA PHE A 116 13.38 -8.96 -2.01
C PHE A 116 13.15 -7.96 -3.14
N ARG A 117 13.72 -8.19 -4.33
CA ARG A 117 13.62 -7.24 -5.43
C ARG A 117 12.27 -7.25 -6.13
N TYR A 118 11.56 -8.38 -6.09
CA TYR A 118 10.34 -8.56 -6.86
C TYR A 118 9.14 -9.03 -6.06
N SER A 119 9.29 -9.62 -4.86
CA SER A 119 8.17 -10.08 -4.03
C SER A 119 7.88 -9.08 -2.93
N LEU A 120 6.67 -8.51 -2.94
CA LEU A 120 6.25 -7.58 -1.90
C LEU A 120 6.12 -8.29 -0.54
N ARG A 121 5.62 -9.53 -0.49
CA ARG A 121 5.52 -10.30 0.76
C ARG A 121 6.88 -10.47 1.42
N VAL A 122 7.89 -10.85 0.64
CA VAL A 122 9.25 -11.07 1.14
C VAL A 122 9.88 -9.74 1.56
N TYR A 123 9.67 -8.66 0.79
CA TYR A 123 10.11 -7.32 1.18
C TYR A 123 9.47 -6.85 2.49
N LEU A 124 8.15 -6.99 2.65
CA LEU A 124 7.42 -6.62 3.86
C LEU A 124 7.88 -7.41 5.09
N SER A 125 8.33 -8.66 4.93
CA SER A 125 8.83 -9.47 6.04
C SER A 125 10.06 -8.89 6.73
N ILE A 126 10.88 -8.12 6.00
CA ILE A 126 12.12 -7.50 6.50
C ILE A 126 12.01 -5.98 6.67
N LEU A 127 10.85 -5.40 6.36
CA LEU A 127 10.67 -3.93 6.33
C LEU A 127 10.96 -3.30 7.69
N TYR A 128 10.68 -4.03 8.77
CA TYR A 128 10.93 -3.58 10.14
C TYR A 128 11.90 -4.51 10.83
N LEU A 129 12.89 -3.93 11.52
CA LEU A 129 13.86 -4.70 12.30
C LEU A 129 13.19 -5.45 13.47
N ARG A 130 12.18 -4.83 14.12
CA ARG A 130 11.38 -5.41 15.19
C ARG A 130 9.96 -4.90 15.10
N LEU A 131 8.99 -5.81 15.01
CA LEU A 131 7.57 -5.47 15.00
C LEU A 131 6.98 -5.58 16.42
N PRO A 132 6.19 -4.59 16.87
CA PRO A 132 5.40 -4.73 18.09
C PRO A 132 4.44 -5.91 17.99
N THR A 133 4.14 -6.57 19.11
CA THR A 133 3.22 -7.72 19.14
C THR A 133 1.78 -7.38 18.76
N THR A 134 1.42 -6.09 18.81
CA THR A 134 0.10 -5.56 18.44
C THR A 134 0.00 -5.16 16.97
N PHE A 135 1.09 -5.26 16.21
CA PHE A 135 1.15 -4.86 14.82
C PHE A 135 1.33 -6.08 13.91
N GLN A 136 0.55 -6.13 12.84
CA GLN A 136 0.63 -7.18 11.83
C GLN A 136 0.43 -6.58 10.45
N ILE A 137 1.22 -7.06 9.51
CA ILE A 137 1.07 -6.74 8.09
C ILE A 137 0.29 -7.89 7.46
N ILE A 138 -0.82 -7.60 6.80
CA ILE A 138 -1.62 -8.58 6.06
C ILE A 138 -1.54 -8.20 4.59
N LEU A 139 -1.11 -9.15 3.77
CA LEU A 139 -1.07 -8.99 2.31
C LEU A 139 -2.01 -10.02 1.70
N ARG A 140 -2.90 -9.61 0.79
CA ARG A 140 -3.83 -10.53 0.09
C ARG A 140 -4.61 -11.46 1.05
N GLY A 141 -5.00 -10.94 2.21
CA GLY A 141 -5.74 -11.69 3.24
C GLY A 141 -4.91 -12.63 4.12
N GLU A 142 -3.59 -12.72 3.90
CA GLU A 142 -2.70 -13.57 4.70
C GLU A 142 -1.62 -12.75 5.43
N ALA A 143 -1.48 -13.01 6.73
CA ALA A 143 -0.47 -12.41 7.58
C ALA A 143 0.95 -12.63 7.02
N VAL A 144 1.72 -11.57 6.90
CA VAL A 144 3.15 -11.61 6.55
C VAL A 144 3.93 -11.98 7.80
N LYS A 145 4.67 -13.08 7.75
CA LYS A 145 5.56 -13.49 8.83
C LYS A 145 6.79 -12.58 8.83
N PRO A 146 7.12 -11.92 9.95
CA PRO A 146 8.34 -11.14 10.06
C PRO A 146 9.57 -12.03 9.91
N HIS A 147 10.60 -11.53 9.24
CA HIS A 147 11.86 -12.23 9.03
C HIS A 147 13.02 -11.34 9.46
N SER A 148 13.92 -11.87 10.29
CA SER A 148 15.11 -11.15 10.73
C SER A 148 16.27 -11.47 9.80
N ILE A 149 16.82 -10.44 9.13
CA ILE A 149 17.99 -10.60 8.25
C ILE A 149 19.19 -11.16 9.03
N ALA A 150 19.28 -10.90 10.34
CA ALA A 150 20.35 -11.42 11.17
C ALA A 150 20.37 -12.96 11.20
N ASP A 151 19.23 -13.61 10.99
CA ASP A 151 19.11 -15.08 10.99
C ASP A 151 19.72 -15.68 9.70
N ASP A 152 19.85 -14.88 8.64
CA ASP A 152 20.44 -15.29 7.36
C ASP A 152 21.97 -15.05 7.31
N LEU A 153 22.52 -14.32 8.28
CA LEU A 153 23.95 -13.99 8.31
C LEU A 153 24.78 -15.14 8.87
N LYS A 154 25.76 -15.61 8.10
CA LYS A 154 26.67 -16.70 8.53
C LYS A 154 27.70 -16.26 9.59
N LEU A 155 27.98 -14.96 9.70
CA LEU A 155 28.99 -14.39 10.60
C LEU A 155 28.42 -13.13 11.25
N CYS A 156 27.92 -13.26 12.48
CA CYS A 156 27.42 -12.14 13.27
C CYS A 156 28.52 -11.60 14.19
N HIS A 157 29.02 -10.40 13.92
CA HIS A 157 29.88 -9.66 14.84
C HIS A 157 29.09 -8.48 15.41
N TYR A 158 29.00 -8.40 16.74
CA TYR A 158 28.33 -7.31 17.44
C TYR A 158 29.33 -6.21 17.75
N CYS A 159 29.23 -5.07 17.08
CA CYS A 159 29.92 -3.86 17.50
C CYS A 159 29.18 -3.27 18.71
N LYS A 160 29.81 -3.29 19.89
CA LYS A 160 29.34 -2.49 21.03
C LYS A 160 29.48 -1.01 20.65
N ASN A 161 28.40 -0.35 20.26
CA ASN A 161 28.16 1.09 20.45
C ASN A 161 26.73 1.47 20.04
N HIS A 162 26.14 2.36 20.84
CA HIS A 162 24.92 3.15 20.69
C HIS A 162 23.86 2.72 19.63
N VAL A 163 22.69 2.32 20.13
CA VAL A 163 21.48 2.15 19.30
C VAL A 163 21.05 3.53 18.80
N ILE A 164 21.13 3.74 17.49
CA ILE A 164 20.45 4.84 16.81
C ILE A 164 19.06 4.30 16.44
N LEU A 165 18.02 4.85 17.07
CA LEU A 165 16.64 4.63 16.63
C LEU A 165 16.45 5.45 15.36
N TYR A 166 16.25 4.79 14.23
CA TYR A 166 15.75 5.44 13.02
C TYR A 166 14.23 5.35 13.04
N GLU A 167 13.56 6.50 13.08
CA GLU A 167 12.17 6.59 12.63
C GLU A 167 12.18 6.55 11.10
N VAL A 168 11.54 5.54 10.52
CA VAL A 168 11.34 5.47 9.07
C VAL A 168 10.03 6.20 8.76
N PHE A 169 10.12 7.46 8.32
CA PHE A 169 9.05 8.15 7.60
C PHE A 169 9.14 7.78 6.12
N ILE A 170 8.07 7.24 5.55
CA ILE A 170 7.98 7.01 4.11
C ILE A 170 7.11 8.09 3.50
N ILE A 171 7.71 8.98 2.72
CA ILE A 171 7.06 9.93 1.83
C ILE A 171 7.38 9.47 0.39
N PHE A 172 6.39 9.38 -0.48
CA PHE A 172 6.59 9.27 -1.92
C PHE A 172 6.00 10.47 -2.64
N THR A 173 6.78 11.08 -3.52
CA THR A 173 6.36 12.04 -4.56
C THR A 173 7.04 11.60 -5.88
N ALA A 174 6.56 11.86 -7.09
CA ALA A 174 5.51 12.75 -7.56
C ALA A 174 4.45 12.06 -8.44
N TYR A 175 4.41 10.73 -8.57
CA TYR A 175 3.42 10.03 -9.44
C TYR A 175 2.97 8.65 -8.91
N GLY A 176 2.86 8.45 -7.58
CA GLY A 176 2.31 7.21 -7.02
C GLY A 176 2.64 6.92 -5.55
N VAL A 177 1.65 6.30 -4.90
CA VAL A 177 1.52 5.72 -3.54
C VAL A 177 1.90 6.59 -2.35
N VAL A 178 0.89 7.25 -1.77
CA VAL A 178 0.95 7.82 -0.42
C VAL A 178 0.70 6.71 0.62
N VAL A 179 1.68 6.44 1.49
CA VAL A 179 1.54 5.58 2.67
C VAL A 179 1.68 6.44 3.92
N PHE A 180 0.59 6.58 4.69
CA PHE A 180 0.67 7.07 6.06
C PHE A 180 0.61 5.90 7.03
N LEU A 181 1.65 5.74 7.83
CA LEU A 181 1.62 4.94 9.06
C LEU A 181 1.77 5.89 10.24
N HIS A 182 0.65 6.22 10.86
CA HIS A 182 0.66 6.79 12.20
C HIS A 182 0.49 5.66 13.20
N CYS A 183 1.54 5.36 13.96
CA CYS A 183 1.42 4.67 15.24
C CYS A 183 1.79 5.68 16.34
N LYS A 184 1.11 5.55 17.48
CA LYS A 184 1.16 6.47 18.62
C LYS A 184 2.51 6.46 19.33
#